data_AF-O70476-F1
#
_entry.id   AF-O70476-F1
#
_cell.length_a   1.000
_cell.length_b   1.000
_cell.length_c   1.000
_cell.angle_alpha   90.00
_cell.angle_beta   90.00
_cell.angle_gamma   90.00
#
_symmetry.space_group_name_H-M   'P 1'
#
loop_
_entity.id
_entity.type
_entity.pdbx_description
1 polymer ?
#
loop_
_entity_poly.entity_id
_entity_poly.type
_entity_poly.pdbx_seq_one_letter_code
_entity_poly.pdbx_strand_id
1 'polypeptide(L)' 'VRCMFNIWGVMLFIRLSWIVGQAGIGLSVLVIAMATVVTTITGLSTSAIATNGFVRGGGAYYLI' A
#
# COMPACT_ATOMS: atom_id res chain seq x y z
N VAL A 1 -6.73 -4.35 11.20
CA VAL A 1 -6.19 -5.73 11.16
C VAL A 1 -6.17 -6.33 9.76
N ARG A 2 -7.28 -6.37 9.02
CA ARG A 2 -7.38 -7.00 7.67
C ARG A 2 -6.36 -6.45 6.66
N CYS A 3 -6.18 -5.14 6.58
CA CYS A 3 -5.24 -4.49 5.66
C CYS A 3 -3.77 -4.73 6.02
N MET A 4 -3.45 -4.86 7.32
CA MET A 4 -2.06 -5.05 7.77
C MET A 4 -1.53 -6.41 7.35
N PHE A 5 -2.31 -7.47 7.52
CA PHE A 5 -1.98 -8.81 7.04
C PHE A 5 -1.95 -8.93 5.51
N ASN A 6 -2.70 -8.10 4.80
CA ASN A 6 -2.68 -8.09 3.33
C ASN A 6 -1.43 -7.39 2.76
N ILE A 7 -0.95 -6.34 3.45
CA ILE A 7 0.27 -5.60 3.06
C ILE A 7 1.53 -6.35 3.50
N TRP A 8 1.53 -6.96 4.68
CA TRP A 8 2.64 -7.77 5.17
C TRP A 8 2.68 -9.11 4.43
N GLY A 9 3.25 -9.09 3.23
CA GLY A 9 3.44 -10.26 2.37
C GLY A 9 4.86 -10.86 2.46
N VAL A 10 5.05 -11.96 1.73
CA VAL A 10 6.33 -12.69 1.65
C VAL A 10 7.51 -11.83 1.19
N MET A 11 7.24 -10.79 0.39
CA MET A 11 8.28 -9.87 -0.10
C MET A 11 8.99 -9.10 1.01
N LEU A 12 8.30 -8.80 2.12
CA LEU A 12 8.88 -8.06 3.24
C LEU A 12 9.99 -8.86 3.95
N PHE A 13 9.88 -10.19 3.99
CA PHE A 13 10.87 -11.05 4.65
C PHE A 13 11.99 -11.52 3.72
N ILE A 14 11.69 -11.80 2.45
CA ILE A 14 12.67 -12.38 1.52
C ILE A 14 13.36 -11.32 0.66
N ARG A 15 12.63 -10.29 0.22
CA ARG A 15 13.13 -9.32 -0.77
C ARG A 15 13.70 -8.05 -0.14
N LEU A 16 13.30 -7.70 1.09
CA LEU A 16 13.80 -6.49 1.75
C LEU A 16 15.33 -6.56 1.97
N SER A 17 15.83 -7.68 2.48
CA SER A 17 17.27 -7.90 2.70
C SER A 17 18.07 -7.85 1.40
N TRP A 18 17.51 -8.40 0.31
CA TRP A 18 18.11 -8.35 -1.03
C TRP A 18 18.15 -6.92 -1.59
N ILE A 19 17.07 -6.16 -1.45
CA ILE A 19 16.96 -4.77 -1.92
C ILE A 19 17.96 -3.88 -1.16
N VAL A 20 18.06 -4.04 0.17
CA VAL A 20 19.03 -3.30 0.98
C VAL A 20 20.46 -3.70 0.62
N GLY A 21 20.71 -4.97 0.29
CA GLY A 21 22.03 -5.45 -0.14
C GLY A 21 22.49 -4.93 -1.51
N GLN A 22 21.57 -4.66 -2.45
CA GLN A 22 21.90 -4.14 -3.78
C GLN A 22 21.92 -2.60 -3.85
N ALA A 23 20.95 -1.93 -3.22
CA ALA A 23 20.80 -0.47 -3.29
C ALA A 23 21.45 0.27 -2.12
N GLY A 24 21.82 -0.43 -1.04
CA GLY A 24 22.27 0.18 0.21
C GLY A 24 21.12 0.79 1.02
N ILE A 25 21.44 1.31 2.21
CA ILE A 25 20.44 1.80 3.17
C ILE A 25 19.76 3.09 2.67
N GLY A 26 20.52 4.03 2.10
CA GLY A 26 19.96 5.32 1.65
C GLY A 26 18.91 5.19 0.54
N LEU A 27 19.25 4.47 -0.53
CA LEU A 27 18.32 4.27 -1.65
C LEU A 27 17.15 3.34 -1.28
N SER A 28 17.37 2.31 -0.46
CA SER A 28 16.26 1.45 -0.02
C SER A 28 15.22 2.21 0.81
N VAL A 29 15.65 3.13 1.69
CA VAL A 29 14.73 4.03 2.41
C VAL A 29 13.97 4.93 1.44
N LEU A 30 14.64 5.48 0.42
CA LEU A 30 13.98 6.32 -0.59
C LEU A 30 12.95 5.54 -1.42
N VAL A 31 13.22 4.28 -1.75
CA VAL A 31 12.26 3.39 -2.44
C VAL A 31 11.04 3.13 -1.56
N ILE A 32 11.23 2.87 -0.26
CA ILE A 32 10.12 2.68 0.69
C ILE A 32 9.30 3.97 0.85
N ALA A 33 9.97 5.12 0.92
CA ALA A 33 9.31 6.43 1.00
C ALA A 33 8.47 6.70 -0.26
N MET A 34 8.99 6.42 -1.45
CA MET A 34 8.23 6.58 -2.69
C MET A 34 7.02 5.64 -2.77
N ALA A 35 7.19 4.38 -2.37
CA ALA A 35 6.09 3.41 -2.32
C ALA A 35 4.99 3.82 -1.33
N THR A 36 5.36 4.35 -0.17
CA THR A 36 4.39 4.85 0.84
C THR A 36 3.65 6.10 0.36
N VAL A 37 4.31 7.02 -0.36
CA VAL A 37 3.64 8.17 -0.98
C VAL A 37 2.59 7.72 -2.02
N VAL A 38 2.93 6.81 -2.91
CA VAL A 38 1.97 6.30 -3.92
C VAL A 38 0.78 5.59 -3.25
N THR A 39 1.05 4.76 -2.22
CA THR A 39 0.01 4.02 -1.51
C THR A 39 -0.91 4.94 -0.70
N THR A 40 -0.37 6.00 -0.10
CA THR A 40 -1.16 6.98 0.66
C THR A 40 -2.07 7.80 -0.25
N ILE A 41 -1.57 8.30 -1.39
CA ILE A 41 -2.40 8.99 -2.38
C ILE A 41 -3.54 8.08 -2.87
N THR A 42 -3.23 6.82 -3.19
CA THR A 42 -4.24 5.84 -3.65
C THR A 42 -5.28 5.54 -2.56
N GLY A 43 -4.83 5.44 -1.30
CA GLY A 43 -5.69 5.26 -0.13
C GLY A 43 -6.63 6.46 0.09
N LEU A 44 -6.12 7.68 -0.08
CA LEU A 44 -6.93 8.90 0.00
C LEU A 44 -8.00 8.95 -1.10
N SER A 45 -7.64 8.62 -2.35
CA SER A 45 -8.61 8.53 -3.46
C SER A 45 -9.70 7.51 -3.18
N THR A 46 -9.33 6.31 -2.71
CA THR A 46 -10.29 5.27 -2.36
C THR A 46 -11.19 5.70 -1.19
N SER A 47 -10.66 6.46 -0.23
CA SER A 47 -11.44 7.02 0.88
C SER A 47 -12.44 8.09 0.42
N ALA A 48 -12.05 8.92 -0.55
CA ALA A 48 -12.95 9.90 -1.16
C ALA A 48 -14.11 9.21 -1.91
N ILE A 49 -13.83 8.11 -2.61
CA ILE A 49 -14.86 7.29 -3.29
C ILE A 49 -15.80 6.65 -2.25
N ALA A 50 -15.23 6.05 -1.20
CA ALA A 50 -16.01 5.41 -0.13
C ALA A 50 -16.93 6.38 0.64
N THR A 51 -16.66 7.69 0.58
CA THR A 51 -17.44 8.75 1.26
C THR A 51 -18.40 9.50 0.34
N ASN A 52 -18.33 9.30 -1.00
CA ASN A 52 -19.13 10.04 -2.00
C ASN A 52 -20.33 9.26 -2.57
N GLY A 53 -21.14 8.60 -1.72
CA GLY A 53 -22.38 7.96 -2.18
C GLY A 53 -23.12 7.11 -1.13
N PHE A 54 -24.34 6.65 -1.49
CA PHE A 54 -25.10 5.67 -0.70
C PHE A 54 -24.54 4.26 -0.92
N VAL A 55 -23.58 3.86 -0.08
CA VAL A 55 -22.97 2.52 -0.13
C VAL A 55 -23.97 1.47 0.35
N ARG A 56 -24.75 0.90 -0.57
CA ARG A 56 -25.62 -0.25 -0.29
C ARG A 56 -24.80 -1.54 -0.36
N GLY A 57 -24.16 -1.91 0.76
CA GLY A 57 -23.68 -3.28 1.06
C GLY A 57 -22.76 -3.99 0.05
N GLY A 58 -22.14 -3.28 -0.90
CA GLY A 58 -21.26 -3.85 -1.93
C GLY A 58 -19.77 -3.79 -1.57
N GLY A 59 -18.96 -4.66 -2.19
CA GLY A 59 -17.50 -4.66 -2.06
C GLY A 59 -16.79 -3.61 -2.92
N ALA A 60 -15.46 -3.67 -3.03
CA ALA A 60 -14.66 -2.68 -3.76
C ALA A 60 -15.11 -2.45 -5.22
N TYR A 61 -15.49 -3.50 -5.94
CA TYR A 61 -16.00 -3.40 -7.32
C TYR A 61 -17.36 -2.71 -7.47
N TYR A 62 -18.12 -2.55 -6.38
CA TYR A 62 -19.38 -1.81 -6.38
C TYR A 62 -19.17 -0.33 -6.02
N LEU A 63 -18.02 0.00 -5.43
CA LEU A 63 -17.67 1.35 -4.99
C LEU A 63 -16.96 2.16 -6.09
N ILE A 64 -16.23 1.50 -6.99
CA ILE A 64 -15.52 2.10 -8.14
C ILE A 64 -16.49 2.23 -9.31
#